data_AF-A0A937VF30-F1
#
_entry.id   AF-A0A937VF30-F1
#
_cell.length_a   1.000
_cell.length_b   1.000
_cell.length_c   1.000
_cell.angle_alpha   90.00
_cell.angle_beta   90.00
_cell.angle_gamma   90.00
#
_symmetry.space_group_name_H-M   'P 1'
#
loop_
_entity.id
_entity.type
_entity.pdbx_description
1 polymer ?
#
loop_
_entity_poly.entity_id
_entity_poly.type
_entity_poly.pdbx_seq_one_letter_code
_entity_poly.pdbx_strand_id
1 'polypeptide(L)'
;FCRERFIDLVPNQNSFGHMTQWLIVDGYRHLAECPDGFDWPWGGHSDQPFSLSPVEPGSLELIRSLYDELLPHFTSRLFNVGCDETLDVGLGKSKAECARRGAHRLYLDFLLQIYRLVRQHGRTMQFWGDIIIQQPELIGELPQDAIALEWGYDADHPFDEHGAKFAASGIPFYVCPGTSSWISMLGRTDNAIGNLRNAAAAGRKHGAIGYLNTDWGDYGHWQYLPVSYLGFLYGAAVSWCLDSNGGLDVAPALSLHAFGDRRGAAGRLAYELGNTYQAAGLPIVHNSNFLVRLLLQPVEDMRWVNGVAPDAWDSARQAIRQALRHLDDVQMQRGDAPLIREEFETAARFLLHACDLGEFKQRLAQAQTPADRQALRPQAKGLAQDMRHLITTHRRLWLARNRIGGLAERSVPGLQRLLDGYLRIAD
;
A
#
# COMPACT_ATOMS: atom_id res chain seq x y z
N PHE A 1 24.16 -1.46 -11.80
CA PHE A 1 22.83 -1.54 -12.44
C PHE A 1 22.18 -0.17 -12.74
N CYS A 2 21.62 0.58 -11.78
CA CYS A 2 20.90 1.84 -12.07
C CYS A 2 21.78 2.89 -12.73
N ARG A 3 22.99 3.10 -12.19
CA ARG A 3 23.96 4.07 -12.71
C ARG A 3 24.41 3.78 -14.15
N GLU A 4 24.55 2.52 -14.53
CA GLU A 4 24.84 2.10 -15.92
C GLU A 4 23.71 2.43 -16.90
N ARG A 5 22.50 2.66 -16.39
CA ARG A 5 21.29 2.99 -17.16
C ARG A 5 20.88 4.44 -17.01
N PHE A 6 21.74 5.29 -16.44
CA PHE A 6 21.45 6.70 -16.17
C PHE A 6 20.23 6.91 -15.26
N ILE A 7 19.95 5.92 -14.40
CA ILE A 7 18.89 5.98 -13.39
C ILE A 7 19.53 6.30 -12.04
N ASP A 8 19.02 7.35 -11.38
CA ASP A 8 19.40 7.65 -10.00
C ASP A 8 18.64 6.74 -9.03
N LEU A 9 19.35 6.16 -8.07
CA LEU A 9 18.75 5.31 -7.04
C LEU A 9 18.66 6.13 -5.76
N VAL A 10 17.46 6.61 -5.45
CA VAL A 10 17.18 7.44 -4.27
C VAL A 10 16.78 6.54 -3.10
N PRO A 11 17.47 6.59 -1.95
CA PRO A 11 17.05 5.85 -0.76
C PRO A 11 15.77 6.45 -0.16
N ASN A 12 14.90 5.58 0.35
CA ASN A 12 13.77 5.92 1.22
C ASN A 12 13.93 5.17 2.55
N GLN A 13 14.00 5.90 3.66
CA GLN A 13 14.15 5.36 5.01
C GLN A 13 13.26 6.14 5.98
N ASN A 14 12.25 5.48 6.53
CA ASN A 14 11.41 6.07 7.58
C ASN A 14 12.26 6.48 8.78
N SER A 15 12.01 7.70 9.24
CA SER A 15 12.81 8.37 10.26
C SER A 15 11.97 8.99 11.38
N PHE A 16 10.67 8.68 11.46
CA PHE A 16 9.81 9.12 12.55
C PHE A 16 8.64 8.17 12.79
N GLY A 17 7.60 8.20 11.94
CA GLY A 17 6.53 7.22 11.89
C GLY A 17 6.95 5.91 11.21
N HIS A 18 6.05 4.91 11.19
CA HIS A 18 6.27 3.62 10.51
C HIS A 18 7.56 2.88 10.94
N MET A 19 7.97 3.03 12.20
CA MET A 19 9.21 2.48 12.74
C MET A 19 8.99 1.19 13.55
N THR A 20 7.77 0.62 13.54
CA THR A 20 7.39 -0.56 14.34
C THR A 20 8.42 -1.68 14.32
N GLN A 21 8.98 -2.05 13.16
CA GLN A 21 9.91 -3.19 13.09
C GLN A 21 11.24 -2.96 13.83
N TRP A 22 11.66 -1.70 13.99
CA TRP A 22 12.79 -1.36 14.84
C TRP A 22 12.36 -1.35 16.31
N LEU A 23 11.21 -0.76 16.61
CA LEU A 23 10.75 -0.50 17.97
C LEU A 23 10.20 -1.72 18.71
N ILE A 24 9.84 -2.79 18.01
CA ILE A 24 9.50 -4.07 18.66
C ILE A 24 10.74 -4.81 19.20
N VAL A 25 11.95 -4.43 18.78
CA VAL A 25 13.18 -5.02 19.30
C VAL A 25 13.48 -4.41 20.66
N ASP A 26 13.68 -5.24 21.69
CA ASP A 26 13.84 -4.81 23.08
C ASP A 26 14.89 -3.71 23.27
N GLY A 27 16.00 -3.77 22.52
CA GLY A 27 17.06 -2.76 22.56
C GLY A 27 16.64 -1.35 22.09
N TYR A 28 15.61 -1.24 21.25
CA TYR A 28 15.11 0.04 20.71
C TYR A 28 13.71 0.40 21.24
N ARG A 29 13.01 -0.52 21.91
CA ARG A 29 11.64 -0.31 22.39
C ARG A 29 11.48 0.92 23.26
N HIS A 30 12.50 1.24 24.05
CA HIS A 30 12.53 2.44 24.88
C HIS A 30 12.53 3.75 24.07
N LEU A 31 12.81 3.73 22.77
CA LEU A 31 12.75 4.92 21.91
C LEU A 31 11.35 5.19 21.34
N ALA A 32 10.41 4.25 21.49
CA ALA A 32 9.06 4.42 20.97
C ALA A 32 8.29 5.52 21.72
N GLU A 33 7.44 6.24 20.99
CA GLU A 33 6.48 7.19 21.57
C GLU A 33 5.49 6.47 22.50
N CYS A 34 4.93 5.37 22.01
CA CYS A 34 4.04 4.47 22.73
C CYS A 34 4.60 3.03 22.76
N PRO A 35 5.51 2.70 23.70
CA PRO A 35 6.16 1.38 23.76
C PRO A 35 5.22 0.19 23.93
N ASP A 36 4.04 0.43 24.50
CA ASP A 36 3.03 -0.59 24.79
C ASP A 36 1.82 -0.51 23.85
N GLY A 37 1.95 0.25 22.75
CA GLY A 37 0.89 0.40 21.77
C GLY A 37 -0.02 1.61 22.02
N PHE A 38 -0.98 1.80 21.11
CA PHE A 38 -1.86 2.97 21.06
C PHE A 38 -3.16 2.64 20.30
N ASP A 39 -4.15 3.51 20.47
CA ASP A 39 -5.42 3.41 19.75
C ASP A 39 -5.35 4.19 18.42
N TRP A 40 -5.81 3.56 17.35
CA TRP A 40 -5.86 4.21 16.04
C TRP A 40 -6.93 5.30 16.00
N PRO A 41 -6.72 6.42 15.29
CA PRO A 41 -7.71 7.50 15.19
C PRO A 41 -9.07 7.07 14.62
N TRP A 42 -9.08 6.04 13.78
CA TRP A 42 -10.28 5.45 13.17
C TRP A 42 -10.84 4.24 13.96
N GLY A 43 -10.32 4.00 15.16
CA GLY A 43 -10.75 2.92 16.05
C GLY A 43 -9.94 1.63 15.91
N GLY A 44 -9.91 0.88 17.03
CA GLY A 44 -9.07 -0.31 17.19
C GLY A 44 -7.78 0.00 17.95
N HIS A 45 -7.15 -1.05 18.48
CA HIS A 45 -5.93 -0.96 19.27
C HIS A 45 -4.77 -1.65 18.53
N SER A 46 -3.58 -1.05 18.60
CA SER A 46 -2.33 -1.71 18.22
C SER A 46 -1.55 -2.03 19.49
N ASP A 47 -1.20 -3.30 19.71
CA ASP A 47 -0.31 -3.69 20.81
C ASP A 47 1.18 -3.40 20.50
N GLN A 48 1.47 -2.78 19.35
CA GLN A 48 2.83 -2.54 18.85
C GLN A 48 3.16 -1.05 18.81
N PRO A 49 4.41 -0.66 19.13
CA PRO A 49 4.89 0.70 18.94
C PRO A 49 4.90 1.08 17.46
N PHE A 50 4.81 2.38 17.16
CA PHE A 50 4.72 2.86 15.79
C PHE A 50 5.72 3.98 15.47
N SER A 51 5.69 5.11 16.19
CA SER A 51 6.65 6.20 15.97
C SER A 51 7.78 6.22 16.99
N LEU A 52 8.91 6.80 16.58
CA LEU A 52 9.94 7.27 17.53
C LEU A 52 9.37 8.38 18.42
N SER A 53 9.83 8.46 19.66
CA SER A 53 9.52 9.58 20.55
C SER A 53 10.39 10.79 20.20
N PRO A 54 9.80 11.96 19.89
CA PRO A 54 10.56 13.18 19.58
C PRO A 54 11.19 13.82 20.83
N VAL A 55 10.82 13.36 22.03
CA VAL A 55 11.38 13.83 23.31
C VAL A 55 12.45 12.92 23.88
N GLU A 56 12.75 11.80 23.21
CA GLU A 56 13.83 10.88 23.57
C GLU A 56 15.08 11.19 22.73
N PRO A 57 16.19 11.67 23.32
CA PRO A 57 17.40 12.01 22.57
C PRO A 57 17.96 10.84 21.74
N GLY A 58 17.82 9.61 22.25
CA GLY A 58 18.27 8.40 21.57
C GLY A 58 17.57 8.14 20.22
N SER A 59 16.41 8.75 19.97
CA SER A 59 15.71 8.65 18.68
C SER A 59 16.56 9.21 17.54
N LEU A 60 17.20 10.37 17.73
CA LEU A 60 18.09 10.95 16.72
C LEU A 60 19.40 10.19 16.60
N GLU A 61 19.89 9.59 17.67
CA GLU A 61 21.09 8.75 17.63
C GLU A 61 20.87 7.51 16.77
N LEU A 62 19.71 6.86 16.92
CA LEU A 62 19.31 5.74 16.05
C LEU A 62 19.17 6.18 14.59
N ILE A 63 18.48 7.30 14.32
CA ILE A 63 18.32 7.81 12.94
C ILE A 63 19.70 8.08 12.32
N ARG A 64 20.60 8.73 13.07
CA ARG A 64 21.96 8.99 12.60
C ARG A 64 22.71 7.69 12.29
N SER A 65 22.65 6.67 13.16
CA SER A 65 23.34 5.41 12.89
C SER A 65 22.79 4.70 11.65
N LEU A 66 21.46 4.72 11.45
CA LEU A 66 20.84 4.19 10.24
C LEU A 66 21.32 4.92 8.98
N TYR A 67 21.49 6.25 9.06
CA TYR A 67 21.99 7.04 7.94
C TYR A 67 23.47 6.77 7.65
N ASP A 68 24.29 6.67 8.69
CA ASP A 68 25.72 6.35 8.61
C ASP A 68 25.94 4.99 7.91
N GLU A 69 25.07 4.01 8.16
CA GLU A 69 25.12 2.69 7.53
C GLU A 69 24.54 2.69 6.12
N LEU A 70 23.39 3.35 5.90
CA LEU A 70 22.65 3.27 4.65
C LEU A 70 23.24 4.16 3.55
N LEU A 71 23.45 5.45 3.84
CA LEU A 71 23.73 6.46 2.83
C LEU A 71 25.06 6.28 2.06
N PRO A 72 26.14 5.69 2.63
CA PRO A 72 27.36 5.42 1.86
C PRO A 72 27.15 4.48 0.67
N HIS A 73 26.06 3.70 0.66
CA HIS A 73 25.72 2.79 -0.44
C HIS A 73 25.00 3.47 -1.61
N PHE A 74 24.70 4.77 -1.52
CA PHE A 74 23.96 5.51 -2.54
C PHE A 74 24.75 6.70 -3.08
N THR A 75 24.74 6.85 -4.40
CA THR A 75 25.31 8.02 -5.09
C THR A 75 24.33 9.19 -5.21
N SER A 76 23.02 8.94 -5.06
CA SER A 76 22.00 9.99 -5.17
C SER A 76 22.17 11.07 -4.12
N ARG A 77 22.04 12.35 -4.49
CA ARG A 77 22.00 13.44 -3.51
C ARG A 77 20.62 13.59 -2.85
N LEU A 78 19.58 12.97 -3.39
CA LEU A 78 18.24 12.98 -2.82
C LEU A 78 18.13 11.91 -1.73
N PHE A 79 17.29 12.14 -0.74
CA PHE A 79 17.00 11.16 0.30
C PHE A 79 15.61 11.38 0.89
N ASN A 80 14.73 10.38 0.77
CA ASN A 80 13.40 10.41 1.37
C ASN A 80 13.44 9.88 2.82
N VAL A 81 13.04 10.72 3.77
CA VAL A 81 13.06 10.40 5.21
C VAL A 81 11.70 9.90 5.73
N GLY A 82 10.70 9.79 4.85
CA GLY A 82 9.32 9.49 5.22
C GLY A 82 8.71 10.62 6.06
N CYS A 83 8.53 10.33 7.36
CA CYS A 83 7.93 11.19 8.37
C CYS A 83 6.42 11.42 8.22
N ASP A 84 5.72 10.57 7.47
CA ASP A 84 4.27 10.51 7.41
C ASP A 84 3.63 9.83 8.63
N GLU A 85 2.32 10.05 8.75
CA GLU A 85 1.40 9.33 9.64
C GLU A 85 1.91 9.12 11.07
N THR A 86 2.48 10.13 11.74
CA THR A 86 2.94 10.02 13.13
C THR A 86 1.78 10.02 14.13
N LEU A 87 0.89 9.02 14.03
CA LEU A 87 -0.45 9.00 14.63
C LEU A 87 -0.44 8.87 16.17
N ASP A 88 0.62 8.31 16.74
CA ASP A 88 0.79 8.10 18.18
C ASP A 88 1.51 9.26 18.90
N VAL A 89 2.05 10.23 18.15
CA VAL A 89 2.72 11.41 18.73
C VAL A 89 1.74 12.23 19.57
N GLY A 90 2.09 12.40 20.84
CA GLY A 90 1.28 13.11 21.83
C GLY A 90 0.41 12.21 22.68
N LEU A 91 0.35 10.91 22.40
CA LEU A 91 -0.39 9.93 23.20
C LEU A 91 0.48 9.32 24.30
N GLY A 92 1.79 9.24 24.08
CA GLY A 92 2.74 8.58 24.97
C GLY A 92 3.71 9.55 25.63
N LYS A 93 5.02 9.30 25.44
CA LYS A 93 6.09 10.05 26.10
C LYS A 93 6.04 11.55 25.85
N SER A 94 5.65 11.95 24.64
CA SER A 94 5.58 13.36 24.26
C SER A 94 4.30 14.07 24.72
N LYS A 95 3.37 13.38 25.41
CA LYS A 95 2.05 13.93 25.81
C LYS A 95 2.13 15.27 26.56
N ALA A 96 3.03 15.39 27.53
CA ALA A 96 3.17 16.63 28.31
C ALA A 96 3.70 17.80 27.44
N GLU A 97 4.62 17.51 26.51
CA GLU A 97 5.19 18.52 25.62
C GLU A 97 4.20 18.91 24.51
N CYS A 98 3.45 17.95 23.98
CA CYS A 98 2.35 18.20 23.05
C CYS A 98 1.26 19.07 23.69
N ALA A 99 0.89 18.83 24.94
CA ALA A 99 -0.06 19.69 25.66
C ALA A 99 0.43 21.13 25.83
N ARG A 100 1.76 21.34 25.91
CA ARG A 100 2.37 22.66 26.09
C ARG A 100 2.51 23.45 24.79
N ARG A 101 2.80 22.77 23.67
CA ARG A 101 3.23 23.40 22.41
C ARG A 101 2.40 23.06 21.18
N GLY A 102 1.58 22.03 21.27
CA GLY A 102 0.88 21.43 20.13
C GLY A 102 1.71 20.35 19.43
N ALA A 103 1.02 19.30 18.95
CA ALA A 103 1.63 18.15 18.27
C ALA A 103 2.34 18.56 16.97
N HIS A 104 1.73 19.43 16.16
CA HIS A 104 2.33 19.88 14.90
C HIS A 104 3.63 20.66 15.08
N ARG A 105 3.73 21.46 16.15
CA ARG A 105 4.98 22.16 16.49
C ARG A 105 6.07 21.16 16.86
N LEU A 106 5.73 20.15 17.66
CA LEU A 106 6.68 19.12 18.07
C LEU A 106 7.15 18.28 16.88
N TYR A 107 6.23 17.94 15.96
CA TYR A 107 6.55 17.29 14.70
C TYR A 107 7.56 18.10 13.88
N LEU A 108 7.27 19.39 13.66
CA LEU A 108 8.14 20.25 12.85
C LEU A 108 9.53 20.38 13.48
N ASP A 109 9.62 20.59 14.79
CA ASP A 109 10.90 20.67 15.49
C ASP A 109 11.74 19.39 15.32
N PHE A 110 11.11 18.21 15.33
CA PHE A 110 11.79 16.94 15.10
C PHE A 110 12.20 16.77 13.63
N LEU A 111 11.32 17.12 12.69
CA LEU A 111 11.64 17.14 11.25
C LEU A 111 12.83 18.05 10.94
N LEU A 112 12.93 19.22 11.59
CA LEU A 112 14.07 20.13 11.43
C LEU A 112 15.39 19.56 12.01
N GLN A 113 15.32 18.72 13.04
CA GLN A 113 16.49 18.00 13.55
C GLN A 113 16.93 16.92 12.56
N ILE A 114 15.98 16.17 11.98
CA ILE A 114 16.24 15.20 10.91
C ILE A 114 16.85 15.90 9.69
N TYR A 115 16.31 17.04 9.27
CA TYR A 115 16.85 17.84 8.17
C TYR A 115 18.32 18.20 8.39
N ARG A 116 18.71 18.60 9.61
CA ARG A 116 20.13 18.88 9.94
C ARG A 116 21.00 17.64 9.76
N LEU A 117 20.55 16.46 10.17
CA LEU A 117 21.25 15.20 9.94
C LEU A 117 21.40 14.91 8.43
N VAL A 118 20.34 15.07 7.66
CA VAL A 118 20.37 14.89 6.19
C VAL A 118 21.40 15.81 5.54
N ARG A 119 21.44 17.09 5.96
CA ARG A 119 22.42 18.08 5.46
C ARG A 119 23.85 17.74 5.85
N GLN A 120 24.09 17.22 7.06
CA GLN A 120 25.41 16.76 7.50
C GLN A 120 25.94 15.61 6.62
N HIS A 121 25.04 14.78 6.08
CA HIS A 121 25.38 13.73 5.12
C HIS A 121 25.47 14.22 3.66
N GLY A 122 25.39 15.54 3.43
CA GLY A 122 25.50 16.13 2.11
C GLY A 122 24.35 15.77 1.16
N ARG A 123 23.15 15.50 1.71
CA ARG A 123 21.95 15.14 0.95
C ARG A 123 20.90 16.26 0.97
N THR A 124 19.97 16.18 0.04
CA THR A 124 18.73 16.97 -0.08
C THR A 124 17.57 16.13 0.41
N MET A 125 16.83 16.64 1.39
CA MET A 125 15.73 15.92 2.04
C MET A 125 14.48 15.91 1.16
N GLN A 126 13.85 14.74 1.06
CA GLN A 126 12.46 14.56 0.64
C GLN A 126 11.65 14.08 1.86
N PHE A 127 10.42 14.55 2.04
CA PHE A 127 9.55 14.15 3.14
C PHE A 127 8.07 14.22 2.73
N TRP A 128 7.21 13.43 3.35
CA TRP A 128 5.77 13.48 3.08
C TRP A 128 5.13 14.77 3.60
N GLY A 129 4.41 15.46 2.71
CA GLY A 129 4.03 16.86 2.85
C GLY A 129 2.77 17.13 3.68
N ASP A 130 2.30 16.17 4.50
CA ASP A 130 1.05 16.26 5.27
C ASP A 130 0.92 17.57 6.06
N ILE A 131 2.02 18.03 6.67
CA ILE A 131 2.06 19.26 7.46
C ILE A 131 1.74 20.52 6.64
N ILE A 132 2.06 20.55 5.35
CA ILE A 132 1.77 21.70 4.47
C ILE A 132 0.26 21.87 4.28
N ILE A 133 -0.48 20.76 4.26
CA ILE A 133 -1.94 20.78 4.14
C ILE A 133 -2.60 21.09 5.48
N GLN A 134 -2.09 20.52 6.57
CA GLN A 134 -2.74 20.58 7.88
C GLN A 134 -2.42 21.86 8.68
N GLN A 135 -1.26 22.49 8.45
CA GLN A 135 -0.76 23.62 9.27
C GLN A 135 -0.06 24.71 8.42
N PRO A 136 -0.81 25.50 7.64
CA PRO A 136 -0.25 26.52 6.76
C PRO A 136 0.66 27.55 7.45
N GLU A 137 0.39 27.85 8.72
CA GLU A 137 1.15 28.80 9.54
C GLU A 137 2.58 28.35 9.85
N LEU A 138 2.86 27.05 9.81
CA LEU A 138 4.17 26.48 10.09
C LEU A 138 5.06 26.36 8.83
N ILE A 139 4.48 26.57 7.64
CA ILE A 139 5.17 26.43 6.35
C ILE A 139 6.40 27.34 6.26
N GLY A 140 6.31 28.57 6.78
CA GLY A 140 7.40 29.55 6.71
C GLY A 140 8.68 29.13 7.44
N GLU A 141 8.61 28.12 8.32
CA GLU A 141 9.76 27.55 9.03
C GLU A 141 10.40 26.36 8.29
N LEU A 142 9.77 25.85 7.21
CA LEU A 142 10.30 24.71 6.47
C LEU A 142 11.52 25.10 5.60
N PRO A 143 12.52 24.21 5.49
CA PRO A 143 13.69 24.47 4.65
C PRO A 143 13.31 24.58 3.17
N GLN A 144 13.75 25.67 2.54
CA GLN A 144 13.42 25.98 1.14
C GLN A 144 14.15 25.07 0.13
N ASP A 145 15.16 24.32 0.58
CA ASP A 145 15.88 23.34 -0.23
C ASP A 145 15.39 21.89 0.01
N ALA A 146 14.40 21.68 0.88
CA ALA A 146 13.73 20.39 1.01
C ALA A 146 12.68 20.21 -0.09
N ILE A 147 12.33 18.96 -0.39
CA ILE A 147 11.29 18.62 -1.36
C ILE A 147 10.13 17.97 -0.62
N ALA A 148 8.96 18.59 -0.67
CA ALA A 148 7.76 18.01 -0.07
C ALA A 148 7.08 17.04 -1.04
N LEU A 149 6.52 15.96 -0.52
CA LEU A 149 5.85 14.92 -1.31
C LEU A 149 4.35 14.99 -1.04
N GLU A 150 3.60 15.57 -1.97
CA GLU A 150 2.14 15.57 -1.95
C GLU A 150 1.66 14.20 -2.41
N TRP A 151 0.80 13.53 -1.64
CA TRP A 151 0.44 12.13 -1.88
C TRP A 151 -1.04 11.86 -1.69
N GLY A 152 -1.56 10.92 -2.48
CA GLY A 152 -2.95 10.50 -2.44
C GLY A 152 -3.28 9.50 -3.54
N TYR A 153 -4.19 8.57 -3.27
CA TYR A 153 -4.23 7.31 -4.03
C TYR A 153 -5.58 6.94 -4.64
N ASP A 154 -6.65 7.64 -4.31
CA ASP A 154 -7.93 7.48 -5.00
C ASP A 154 -8.04 8.46 -6.18
N ALA A 155 -8.83 8.08 -7.19
CA ALA A 155 -8.92 8.80 -8.45
C ALA A 155 -9.32 10.27 -8.28
N ASP A 156 -10.13 10.56 -7.27
CA ASP A 156 -10.67 11.86 -6.91
C ASP A 156 -9.86 12.59 -5.82
N HIS A 157 -8.66 12.10 -5.48
CA HIS A 157 -7.78 12.82 -4.56
C HIS A 157 -7.57 14.28 -5.04
N PRO A 158 -7.70 15.29 -4.16
CA PRO A 158 -7.76 16.69 -4.57
C PRO A 158 -6.37 17.29 -4.88
N PHE A 159 -5.61 16.64 -5.76
CA PHE A 159 -4.29 17.10 -6.21
C PHE A 159 -4.31 18.55 -6.72
N ASP A 160 -5.40 19.02 -7.32
CA ASP A 160 -5.51 20.40 -7.80
C ASP A 160 -5.57 21.43 -6.65
N GLU A 161 -6.37 21.15 -5.61
CA GLU A 161 -6.46 22.02 -4.45
C GLU A 161 -5.16 21.96 -3.63
N HIS A 162 -4.64 20.76 -3.40
CA HIS A 162 -3.39 20.54 -2.68
C HIS A 162 -2.23 21.20 -3.42
N GLY A 163 -2.09 20.96 -4.73
CA GLY A 163 -1.05 21.55 -5.56
C GLY A 163 -0.99 23.06 -5.47
N ALA A 164 -2.13 23.75 -5.39
CA ALA A 164 -2.17 25.20 -5.18
C ALA A 164 -1.56 25.62 -3.83
N LYS A 165 -1.82 24.87 -2.76
CA LYS A 165 -1.24 25.11 -1.42
C LYS A 165 0.27 24.85 -1.42
N PHE A 166 0.72 23.77 -2.05
CA PHE A 166 2.15 23.47 -2.20
C PHE A 166 2.85 24.55 -3.03
N ALA A 167 2.27 24.99 -4.14
CA ALA A 167 2.83 26.09 -4.94
C ALA A 167 2.92 27.40 -4.14
N ALA A 168 1.86 27.73 -3.37
CA ALA A 168 1.84 28.92 -2.52
C ALA A 168 2.87 28.87 -1.36
N SER A 169 3.28 27.67 -0.94
CA SER A 169 4.29 27.47 0.11
C SER A 169 5.70 27.93 -0.29
N GLY A 170 6.00 27.96 -1.60
CA GLY A 170 7.34 28.20 -2.14
C GLY A 170 8.30 27.02 -2.02
N ILE A 171 7.91 25.94 -1.35
CA ILE A 171 8.72 24.73 -1.17
C ILE A 171 8.62 23.87 -2.45
N PRO A 172 9.74 23.42 -3.03
CA PRO A 172 9.71 22.47 -4.14
C PRO A 172 8.92 21.21 -3.76
N PHE A 173 8.08 20.70 -4.66
CA PHE A 173 7.26 19.53 -4.36
C PHE A 173 7.12 18.56 -5.51
N TYR A 174 6.85 17.30 -5.18
CA TYR A 174 6.42 16.26 -6.10
C TYR A 174 4.93 15.96 -5.88
N VAL A 175 4.26 15.50 -6.93
CA VAL A 175 2.98 14.79 -6.82
C VAL A 175 3.23 13.29 -6.79
N CYS A 176 2.57 12.59 -5.87
CA CYS A 176 2.86 11.18 -5.55
C CYS A 176 1.58 10.31 -5.63
N PRO A 177 1.09 10.03 -6.85
CA PRO A 177 0.02 9.06 -7.07
C PRO A 177 0.52 7.63 -6.87
N GLY A 178 -0.34 6.63 -7.05
CA GLY A 178 0.11 5.24 -6.93
C GLY A 178 -0.58 4.21 -7.83
N THR A 179 0.05 3.05 -7.91
CA THR A 179 -0.34 1.93 -8.76
C THR A 179 -1.70 1.32 -8.40
N SER A 180 -2.20 1.60 -7.19
CA SER A 180 -3.37 0.97 -6.59
C SER A 180 -3.30 -0.56 -6.51
N SER A 181 -2.09 -1.13 -6.48
CA SER A 181 -1.85 -2.57 -6.40
C SER A 181 -2.01 -3.12 -4.97
N TRP A 182 -1.71 -2.33 -3.95
CA TRP A 182 -1.80 -2.72 -2.55
C TRP A 182 -3.25 -2.91 -2.12
N ILE A 183 -3.47 -3.84 -1.17
CA ILE A 183 -4.79 -4.21 -0.64
C ILE A 183 -5.81 -4.46 -1.80
N SER A 184 -5.34 -5.00 -2.93
CA SER A 184 -6.18 -5.24 -4.10
C SER A 184 -6.03 -6.64 -4.71
N MET A 185 -4.81 -7.20 -4.67
CA MET A 185 -4.37 -8.47 -5.24
C MET A 185 -4.52 -8.62 -6.77
N LEU A 186 -5.54 -8.01 -7.39
CA LEU A 186 -5.74 -7.97 -8.84
C LEU A 186 -5.61 -6.55 -9.43
N GLY A 187 -5.48 -5.53 -8.60
CA GLY A 187 -5.42 -4.13 -9.00
C GLY A 187 -6.73 -3.38 -8.76
N ARG A 188 -6.68 -2.06 -8.96
CA ARG A 188 -7.84 -1.16 -9.09
C ARG A 188 -7.62 -0.28 -10.32
N THR A 189 -7.78 -0.86 -11.51
CA THR A 189 -7.32 -0.30 -12.79
C THR A 189 -7.85 1.11 -13.04
N ASP A 190 -9.17 1.29 -13.02
CA ASP A 190 -9.77 2.60 -13.31
C ASP A 190 -9.38 3.64 -12.23
N ASN A 191 -9.28 3.21 -10.97
CA ASN A 191 -8.81 4.08 -9.89
C ASN A 191 -7.37 4.54 -10.14
N ALA A 192 -6.46 3.62 -10.46
CA ALA A 192 -5.06 3.93 -10.75
C ALA A 192 -4.95 4.90 -11.94
N ILE A 193 -5.66 4.63 -13.04
CA ILE A 193 -5.66 5.51 -14.22
C ILE A 193 -6.18 6.90 -13.87
N GLY A 194 -7.29 6.99 -13.13
CA GLY A 194 -7.85 8.27 -12.67
C GLY A 194 -6.85 9.05 -11.81
N ASN A 195 -6.28 8.39 -10.80
CA ASN A 195 -5.34 8.96 -9.83
C ASN A 195 -4.05 9.45 -10.49
N LEU A 196 -3.40 8.59 -11.30
CA LEU A 196 -2.15 8.91 -12.00
C LEU A 196 -2.31 10.09 -12.96
N ARG A 197 -3.44 10.16 -13.68
CA ARG A 197 -3.74 11.26 -14.60
C ARG A 197 -4.05 12.56 -13.87
N ASN A 198 -4.84 12.49 -12.80
CA ASN A 198 -5.18 13.63 -11.96
C ASN A 198 -3.92 14.29 -11.38
N ALA A 199 -3.03 13.49 -10.77
CA ALA A 199 -1.75 13.95 -10.27
C ALA A 199 -0.89 14.61 -11.36
N ALA A 200 -0.79 14.00 -12.55
CA ALA A 200 0.00 14.56 -13.65
C ALA A 200 -0.53 15.92 -14.12
N ALA A 201 -1.86 16.07 -14.21
CA ALA A 201 -2.51 17.31 -14.60
C ALA A 201 -2.28 18.41 -13.56
N ALA A 202 -2.53 18.11 -12.28
CA ALA A 202 -2.35 19.05 -11.19
C ALA A 202 -0.88 19.44 -10.98
N GLY A 203 0.04 18.46 -11.02
CA GLY A 203 1.47 18.69 -10.89
C GLY A 203 2.00 19.63 -11.98
N ARG A 204 1.60 19.42 -13.24
CA ARG A 204 1.96 20.34 -14.34
C ARG A 204 1.35 21.73 -14.14
N LYS A 205 0.09 21.83 -13.70
CA LYS A 205 -0.62 23.10 -13.48
C LYS A 205 0.02 23.95 -12.38
N HIS A 206 0.46 23.32 -11.29
CA HIS A 206 0.96 24.01 -10.09
C HIS A 206 2.49 24.03 -9.97
N GLY A 207 3.21 23.53 -10.97
CA GLY A 207 4.67 23.62 -11.01
C GLY A 207 5.40 22.60 -10.14
N ALA A 208 4.83 21.40 -9.95
CA ALA A 208 5.54 20.29 -9.32
C ALA A 208 6.84 20.00 -10.07
N ILE A 209 7.93 19.81 -9.32
CA ILE A 209 9.27 19.55 -9.88
C ILE A 209 9.56 18.06 -10.06
N GLY A 210 8.60 17.19 -9.74
CA GLY A 210 8.71 15.74 -9.94
C GLY A 210 7.38 15.01 -9.77
N TYR A 211 7.41 13.75 -10.18
CA TYR A 211 6.28 12.83 -10.16
C TYR A 211 6.77 11.49 -9.60
N LEU A 212 6.21 11.06 -8.46
CA LEU A 212 6.62 9.83 -7.79
C LEU A 212 5.50 8.80 -7.84
N ASN A 213 5.60 7.84 -8.75
CA ASN A 213 4.64 6.74 -8.82
C ASN A 213 4.89 5.74 -7.68
N THR A 214 3.99 5.67 -6.72
CA THR A 214 4.12 4.85 -5.50
C THR A 214 3.54 3.45 -5.68
N ASP A 215 4.23 2.44 -5.15
CA ASP A 215 3.77 1.05 -5.11
C ASP A 215 3.98 0.49 -3.71
N TRP A 216 2.89 0.39 -2.95
CA TRP A 216 2.92 0.04 -1.53
C TRP A 216 2.78 -1.46 -1.27
N GLY A 217 2.94 -1.86 0.00
CA GLY A 217 3.00 -3.26 0.44
C GLY A 217 2.24 -3.55 1.73
N ASP A 218 1.08 -2.93 1.87
CA ASP A 218 0.34 -2.90 3.13
C ASP A 218 -0.11 -4.29 3.61
N TYR A 219 -0.21 -4.43 4.93
CA TYR A 219 -0.75 -5.60 5.61
C TYR A 219 -0.13 -6.95 5.19
N GLY A 220 1.17 -6.95 4.90
CA GLY A 220 1.92 -8.17 4.57
C GLY A 220 2.17 -8.38 3.08
N HIS A 221 1.77 -7.44 2.21
CA HIS A 221 2.08 -7.43 0.78
C HIS A 221 1.64 -8.72 0.06
N TRP A 222 0.32 -8.91 -0.10
CA TRP A 222 -0.24 -10.10 -0.76
C TRP A 222 -0.36 -9.99 -2.28
N GLN A 223 -0.27 -8.78 -2.83
CA GLN A 223 -0.27 -8.54 -4.27
C GLN A 223 1.03 -9.02 -4.91
N TYR A 224 0.95 -9.53 -6.14
CA TYR A 224 2.12 -9.92 -6.92
C TYR A 224 2.55 -8.80 -7.86
N LEU A 225 3.85 -8.75 -8.15
CA LEU A 225 4.49 -7.70 -8.95
C LEU A 225 3.80 -7.40 -10.29
N PRO A 226 3.29 -8.37 -11.08
CA PRO A 226 2.65 -8.07 -12.36
C PRO A 226 1.41 -7.18 -12.27
N VAL A 227 0.76 -7.12 -11.10
CA VAL A 227 -0.40 -6.27 -10.84
C VAL A 227 0.00 -4.79 -10.88
N SER A 228 1.21 -4.46 -10.43
CA SER A 228 1.74 -3.09 -10.41
C SER A 228 2.12 -2.57 -11.81
N TYR A 229 2.29 -3.46 -12.80
CA TYR A 229 2.78 -3.08 -14.13
C TYR A 229 1.85 -2.10 -14.85
N LEU A 230 0.54 -2.20 -14.62
CA LEU A 230 -0.42 -1.24 -15.17
C LEU A 230 -0.14 0.18 -14.66
N GLY A 231 0.00 0.31 -13.34
CA GLY A 231 0.31 1.58 -12.69
C GLY A 231 1.67 2.13 -13.11
N PHE A 232 2.69 1.27 -13.22
CA PHE A 232 4.01 1.68 -13.71
C PHE A 232 3.98 2.21 -15.14
N LEU A 233 3.33 1.49 -16.05
CA LEU A 233 3.25 1.85 -17.45
C LEU A 233 2.48 3.16 -17.64
N TYR A 234 1.28 3.25 -17.07
CA TYR A 234 0.45 4.44 -17.27
C TYR A 234 1.04 5.66 -16.55
N GLY A 235 1.57 5.49 -15.34
CA GLY A 235 2.27 6.54 -14.61
C GLY A 235 3.49 7.08 -15.36
N ALA A 236 4.30 6.20 -15.97
CA ALA A 236 5.41 6.61 -16.83
C ALA A 236 4.92 7.39 -18.07
N ALA A 237 3.81 6.97 -18.68
CA ALA A 237 3.26 7.62 -19.86
C ALA A 237 2.76 9.05 -19.56
N VAL A 238 1.94 9.22 -18.52
CA VAL A 238 1.34 10.53 -18.20
C VAL A 238 2.33 11.51 -17.57
N SER A 239 3.32 11.02 -16.82
CA SER A 239 4.40 11.87 -16.28
C SER A 239 5.36 12.34 -17.37
N TRP A 240 5.57 11.54 -18.43
CA TRP A 240 6.38 11.94 -19.57
C TRP A 240 5.68 12.95 -20.48
N CYS A 241 4.43 12.68 -20.86
CA CYS A 241 3.65 13.58 -21.71
C CYS A 241 2.14 13.36 -21.54
N LEU A 242 1.54 14.13 -20.63
CA LEU A 242 0.11 14.07 -20.35
C LEU A 242 -0.75 14.32 -21.60
N ASP A 243 -0.43 15.34 -22.40
CA ASP A 243 -1.25 15.76 -23.55
C ASP A 243 -1.38 14.64 -24.60
N SER A 244 -0.34 13.81 -24.77
CA SER A 244 -0.35 12.69 -25.71
C SER A 244 -0.87 11.39 -25.09
N ASN A 245 -0.64 11.17 -23.80
CA ASN A 245 -0.86 9.88 -23.15
C ASN A 245 -2.08 9.82 -22.22
N GLY A 246 -2.74 10.95 -21.95
CA GLY A 246 -3.88 11.00 -21.01
C GLY A 246 -5.12 10.21 -21.46
N GLY A 247 -5.20 9.87 -22.74
CA GLY A 247 -6.21 8.98 -23.34
C GLY A 247 -5.64 7.68 -23.89
N LEU A 248 -4.45 7.26 -23.44
CA LEU A 248 -3.80 6.02 -23.88
C LEU A 248 -4.73 4.81 -23.68
N ASP A 249 -4.87 3.98 -24.70
CA ASP A 249 -5.46 2.65 -24.54
C ASP A 249 -4.47 1.75 -23.78
N VAL A 250 -4.72 1.59 -22.48
CA VAL A 250 -3.77 0.98 -21.56
C VAL A 250 -3.60 -0.51 -21.83
N ALA A 251 -4.64 -1.25 -22.20
CA ALA A 251 -4.55 -2.71 -22.32
C ALA A 251 -3.62 -3.18 -23.47
N PRO A 252 -3.71 -2.63 -24.70
CA PRO A 252 -2.73 -2.92 -25.75
C PRO A 252 -1.32 -2.45 -25.39
N ALA A 253 -1.18 -1.25 -24.83
CA ALA A 253 0.12 -0.72 -24.41
C ALA A 253 0.79 -1.61 -23.35
N LEU A 254 0.01 -2.07 -22.38
CA LEU A 254 0.47 -2.96 -21.31
C LEU A 254 0.92 -4.31 -21.85
N SER A 255 0.16 -4.88 -22.80
CA SER A 255 0.54 -6.12 -23.47
C SER A 255 1.89 -5.98 -24.18
N LEU A 256 2.07 -4.91 -24.94
CA LEU A 256 3.28 -4.69 -25.74
C LEU A 256 4.50 -4.38 -24.86
N HIS A 257 4.38 -3.41 -23.94
CA HIS A 257 5.53 -2.82 -23.25
C HIS A 257 5.88 -3.48 -21.92
N ALA A 258 4.89 -3.98 -21.16
CA ALA A 258 5.17 -4.65 -19.89
C ALA A 258 5.27 -6.17 -20.06
N PHE A 259 4.32 -6.77 -20.78
CA PHE A 259 4.22 -8.23 -20.88
C PHE A 259 4.93 -8.83 -22.10
N GLY A 260 5.29 -8.03 -23.11
CA GLY A 260 5.88 -8.55 -24.35
C GLY A 260 4.92 -9.51 -25.09
N ASP A 261 3.61 -9.32 -24.93
CA ASP A 261 2.56 -10.07 -25.60
C ASP A 261 2.03 -9.27 -26.80
N ARG A 262 2.35 -9.72 -28.02
CA ARG A 262 1.95 -9.05 -29.26
C ARG A 262 0.48 -9.31 -29.63
N ARG A 263 -0.18 -10.29 -29.01
CA ARG A 263 -1.60 -10.61 -29.29
C ARG A 263 -2.55 -9.74 -28.48
N GLY A 264 -2.07 -9.09 -27.42
CA GLY A 264 -2.87 -8.15 -26.63
C GLY A 264 -3.65 -8.78 -25.46
N ALA A 265 -3.52 -10.08 -25.24
CA ALA A 265 -4.31 -10.81 -24.25
C ALA A 265 -3.84 -10.51 -22.81
N ALA A 266 -2.53 -10.39 -22.57
CA ALA A 266 -1.97 -10.19 -21.24
C ALA A 266 -2.39 -8.85 -20.61
N GLY A 267 -2.37 -7.77 -21.40
CA GLY A 267 -2.80 -6.46 -20.91
C GLY A 267 -4.32 -6.37 -20.75
N ARG A 268 -5.10 -7.05 -21.61
CA ARG A 268 -6.56 -7.18 -21.44
C ARG A 268 -6.90 -7.94 -20.16
N LEU A 269 -6.23 -9.07 -19.91
CA LEU A 269 -6.34 -9.85 -18.68
C LEU A 269 -6.08 -8.97 -17.45
N ALA A 270 -4.94 -8.27 -17.41
CA ALA A 270 -4.58 -7.42 -16.27
C ALA A 270 -5.57 -6.26 -16.08
N TYR A 271 -6.00 -5.62 -17.18
CA TYR A 271 -6.98 -4.53 -17.15
C TYR A 271 -8.32 -5.00 -16.56
N GLU A 272 -8.88 -6.10 -17.09
CA GLU A 272 -10.18 -6.62 -16.67
C GLU A 272 -10.15 -7.18 -15.25
N LEU A 273 -9.09 -7.93 -14.88
CA LEU A 273 -8.91 -8.40 -13.49
C LEU A 273 -8.83 -7.22 -12.51
N GLY A 274 -8.10 -6.17 -12.86
CA GLY A 274 -7.98 -4.99 -11.99
C GLY A 274 -9.25 -4.16 -11.85
N ASN A 275 -10.32 -4.45 -12.59
CA ASN A 275 -11.62 -3.80 -12.41
C ASN A 275 -12.69 -4.72 -11.79
N THR A 276 -12.36 -5.97 -11.42
CA THR A 276 -13.33 -6.86 -10.78
C THR A 276 -13.77 -6.37 -9.39
N TYR A 277 -13.02 -5.45 -8.77
CA TYR A 277 -13.41 -4.80 -7.51
C TYR A 277 -14.69 -3.97 -7.64
N GLN A 278 -15.08 -3.59 -8.87
CA GLN A 278 -16.31 -2.85 -9.18
C GLN A 278 -17.50 -3.79 -9.49
N ALA A 279 -17.36 -5.11 -9.30
CA ALA A 279 -18.45 -6.04 -9.57
C ALA A 279 -19.74 -5.64 -8.84
N ALA A 280 -20.88 -5.82 -9.51
CA ALA A 280 -22.17 -5.37 -9.02
C ALA A 280 -22.46 -5.89 -7.61
N GLY A 281 -22.94 -4.99 -6.73
CA GLY A 281 -23.31 -5.31 -5.35
C GLY A 281 -22.15 -5.37 -4.35
N LEU A 282 -20.88 -5.33 -4.80
CA LEU A 282 -19.74 -5.18 -3.88
C LEU A 282 -19.63 -3.72 -3.40
N PRO A 283 -19.40 -3.49 -2.09
CA PRO A 283 -19.06 -2.17 -1.59
C PRO A 283 -17.76 -1.64 -2.20
N ILE A 284 -17.75 -0.35 -2.59
CA ILE A 284 -16.53 0.37 -2.91
C ILE A 284 -15.93 0.90 -1.61
N VAL A 285 -14.65 0.62 -1.38
CA VAL A 285 -13.93 1.00 -0.17
C VAL A 285 -12.75 1.91 -0.51
N HIS A 286 -12.54 2.94 0.31
CA HIS A 286 -11.45 3.89 0.14
C HIS A 286 -10.09 3.17 0.11
N ASN A 287 -9.24 3.54 -0.85
CA ASN A 287 -7.86 3.08 -1.00
C ASN A 287 -7.65 1.54 -0.88
N SER A 288 -8.63 0.73 -1.29
CA SER A 288 -8.54 -0.74 -1.19
C SER A 288 -9.58 -1.48 -2.03
N ASN A 289 -9.45 -2.81 -2.13
CA ASN A 289 -10.47 -3.71 -2.64
C ASN A 289 -11.23 -4.36 -1.48
N PHE A 290 -12.56 -4.34 -1.53
CA PHE A 290 -13.43 -4.90 -0.49
C PHE A 290 -13.19 -6.39 -0.23
N LEU A 291 -12.97 -7.19 -1.28
CA LEU A 291 -12.68 -8.63 -1.13
C LEU A 291 -11.37 -8.87 -0.37
N VAL A 292 -10.36 -8.02 -0.58
CA VAL A 292 -9.10 -8.12 0.17
C VAL A 292 -9.29 -7.65 1.61
N ARG A 293 -10.08 -6.59 1.85
CA ARG A 293 -10.43 -6.18 3.22
C ARG A 293 -11.12 -7.30 3.99
N LEU A 294 -11.98 -8.10 3.35
CA LEU A 294 -12.58 -9.29 3.97
C LEU A 294 -11.55 -10.32 4.39
N LEU A 295 -10.53 -10.59 3.55
CA LEU A 295 -9.44 -11.52 3.88
C LEU A 295 -8.57 -11.03 5.05
N LEU A 296 -8.49 -9.71 5.26
CA LEU A 296 -7.74 -9.15 6.39
C LEU A 296 -8.46 -9.34 7.72
N GLN A 297 -9.78 -9.60 7.74
CA GLN A 297 -10.54 -9.75 8.97
C GLN A 297 -10.54 -11.19 9.50
N PRO A 298 -10.60 -11.41 10.83
CA PRO A 298 -10.91 -12.71 11.39
C PRO A 298 -12.20 -13.31 10.81
N VAL A 299 -12.31 -14.64 10.77
CA VAL A 299 -13.51 -15.32 10.24
C VAL A 299 -14.75 -14.95 11.03
N GLU A 300 -14.57 -14.75 12.33
CA GLU A 300 -15.59 -14.39 13.31
C GLU A 300 -16.02 -12.92 13.21
N ASP A 301 -15.29 -12.07 12.49
CA ASP A 301 -15.74 -10.70 12.23
C ASP A 301 -16.65 -10.66 10.98
N MET A 302 -17.95 -10.63 11.26
CA MET A 302 -19.01 -10.63 10.26
C MET A 302 -19.51 -9.22 9.91
N ARG A 303 -18.98 -8.16 10.53
CA ARG A 303 -19.49 -6.79 10.33
C ARG A 303 -19.38 -6.33 8.88
N TRP A 304 -18.34 -6.78 8.19
CA TRP A 304 -18.05 -6.41 6.80
C TRP A 304 -19.00 -7.00 5.77
N VAL A 305 -19.77 -8.04 6.11
CA VAL A 305 -20.74 -8.65 5.18
C VAL A 305 -22.16 -8.15 5.42
N ASN A 306 -22.37 -7.29 6.41
CA ASN A 306 -23.66 -6.68 6.70
C ASN A 306 -24.07 -5.77 5.53
N GLY A 307 -25.27 -6.00 4.98
CA GLY A 307 -25.80 -5.21 3.88
C GLY A 307 -25.20 -5.51 2.50
N VAL A 308 -24.30 -6.48 2.38
CA VAL A 308 -23.83 -6.96 1.07
C VAL A 308 -24.93 -7.80 0.43
N ALA A 309 -25.27 -7.49 -0.82
CA ALA A 309 -26.32 -8.20 -1.54
C ALA A 309 -25.90 -9.67 -1.79
N PRO A 310 -26.80 -10.67 -1.64
CA PRO A 310 -26.43 -12.08 -1.82
C PRO A 310 -25.86 -12.42 -3.21
N ASP A 311 -26.32 -11.73 -4.25
CA ASP A 311 -25.89 -11.87 -5.64
C ASP A 311 -24.54 -11.19 -5.94
N ALA A 312 -24.02 -10.36 -5.02
CA ALA A 312 -22.74 -9.68 -5.18
C ALA A 312 -21.57 -10.67 -5.29
N TRP A 313 -21.60 -11.76 -4.52
CA TRP A 313 -20.55 -12.78 -4.54
C TRP A 313 -20.49 -13.52 -5.88
N ASP A 314 -21.65 -13.87 -6.44
CA ASP A 314 -21.74 -14.52 -7.74
C ASP A 314 -21.35 -13.58 -8.88
N SER A 315 -21.76 -12.31 -8.79
CA SER A 315 -21.34 -11.27 -9.73
C SER A 315 -19.82 -11.09 -9.73
N ALA A 316 -19.19 -11.06 -8.55
CA ALA A 316 -17.74 -10.99 -8.41
C ALA A 316 -17.04 -12.24 -8.95
N ARG A 317 -17.52 -13.45 -8.60
CA ARG A 317 -16.99 -14.72 -9.14
C ARG A 317 -17.09 -14.77 -10.67
N GLN A 318 -18.20 -14.33 -11.24
CA GLN A 318 -18.40 -14.27 -12.69
C GLN A 318 -17.42 -13.30 -13.35
N ALA A 319 -17.27 -12.08 -12.80
CA ALA A 319 -16.34 -11.09 -13.33
C ALA A 319 -14.89 -11.60 -13.33
N ILE A 320 -14.44 -12.18 -12.20
CA ILE A 320 -13.10 -12.77 -12.09
C ILE A 320 -12.90 -13.92 -13.09
N ARG A 321 -13.84 -14.87 -13.14
CA ARG A 321 -13.74 -16.02 -14.06
C ARG A 321 -13.81 -15.60 -15.52
N GLN A 322 -14.55 -14.57 -15.86
CA GLN A 322 -14.61 -14.03 -17.22
C GLN A 322 -13.27 -13.42 -17.63
N ALA A 323 -12.70 -12.57 -16.78
CA ALA A 323 -11.38 -11.98 -17.04
C ALA A 323 -10.29 -13.06 -17.16
N LEU A 324 -10.33 -14.09 -16.30
CA LEU A 324 -9.38 -15.21 -16.35
C LEU A 324 -9.41 -16.00 -17.67
N ARG A 325 -10.48 -15.95 -18.48
CA ARG A 325 -10.50 -16.65 -19.78
C ARG A 325 -9.43 -16.14 -20.74
N HIS A 326 -9.02 -14.87 -20.59
CA HIS A 326 -7.95 -14.31 -21.41
C HIS A 326 -6.61 -14.99 -21.19
N LEU A 327 -6.39 -15.66 -20.04
CA LEU A 327 -5.15 -16.39 -19.77
C LEU A 327 -4.81 -17.41 -20.87
N ASP A 328 -5.82 -18.05 -21.46
CA ASP A 328 -5.62 -19.09 -22.50
C ASP A 328 -5.02 -18.53 -23.79
N ASP A 329 -5.23 -17.23 -24.04
CA ASP A 329 -4.71 -16.52 -25.20
C ASP A 329 -3.39 -15.77 -24.92
N VAL A 330 -2.94 -15.71 -23.66
CA VAL A 330 -1.72 -15.00 -23.26
C VAL A 330 -0.48 -15.64 -23.85
N GLN A 331 0.29 -14.87 -24.64
CA GLN A 331 1.55 -15.30 -25.22
C GLN A 331 2.67 -14.27 -24.98
N MET A 332 3.23 -14.28 -23.77
CA MET A 332 4.31 -13.38 -23.37
C MET A 332 5.67 -13.86 -23.89
N GLN A 333 6.43 -12.97 -24.54
CA GLN A 333 7.82 -13.22 -24.96
C GLN A 333 8.80 -12.87 -23.83
N ARG A 334 8.66 -13.52 -22.67
CA ARG A 334 9.45 -13.25 -21.46
C ARG A 334 9.91 -14.53 -20.78
N GLY A 335 11.08 -14.49 -20.13
CA GLY A 335 11.61 -15.62 -19.36
C GLY A 335 10.80 -15.95 -18.10
N ASP A 336 10.12 -14.96 -17.52
CA ASP A 336 9.27 -15.11 -16.34
C ASP A 336 7.77 -15.27 -16.67
N ALA A 337 7.42 -15.54 -17.94
CA ALA A 337 6.04 -15.68 -18.38
C ALA A 337 5.22 -16.75 -17.61
N PRO A 338 5.75 -17.96 -17.33
CA PRO A 338 5.01 -18.94 -16.53
C PRO A 338 4.74 -18.47 -15.11
N LEU A 339 5.69 -17.75 -14.51
CA LEU A 339 5.55 -17.18 -13.17
C LEU A 339 4.45 -16.12 -13.14
N ILE A 340 4.45 -15.20 -14.11
CA ILE A 340 3.41 -14.16 -14.22
C ILE A 340 2.02 -14.78 -14.36
N ARG A 341 1.89 -15.85 -15.16
CA ARG A 341 0.61 -16.56 -15.33
C ARG A 341 0.11 -17.10 -13.99
N GLU A 342 0.98 -17.78 -13.26
CA GLU A 342 0.66 -18.39 -11.97
C GLU A 342 0.40 -17.33 -10.88
N GLU A 343 1.09 -16.19 -10.92
CA GLU A 343 0.86 -15.03 -10.06
C GLU A 343 -0.58 -14.49 -10.26
N PHE A 344 -1.03 -14.28 -11.50
CA PHE A 344 -2.41 -13.86 -11.79
C PHE A 344 -3.45 -14.91 -11.39
N GLU A 345 -3.22 -16.19 -11.72
CA GLU A 345 -4.11 -17.29 -11.33
C GLU A 345 -4.27 -17.39 -9.82
N THR A 346 -3.15 -17.28 -9.08
CA THR A 346 -3.16 -17.36 -7.61
C THR A 346 -3.84 -16.14 -6.99
N ALA A 347 -3.56 -14.93 -7.47
CA ALA A 347 -4.23 -13.73 -6.99
C ALA A 347 -5.74 -13.78 -7.23
N ALA A 348 -6.18 -14.28 -8.38
CA ALA A 348 -7.59 -14.47 -8.68
C ALA A 348 -8.22 -15.53 -7.77
N ARG A 349 -7.50 -16.63 -7.47
CA ARG A 349 -7.96 -17.64 -6.53
C ARG A 349 -8.14 -17.09 -5.12
N PHE A 350 -7.27 -16.18 -4.66
CA PHE A 350 -7.49 -15.49 -3.38
C PHE A 350 -8.79 -14.68 -3.37
N LEU A 351 -9.12 -13.96 -4.45
CA LEU A 351 -10.37 -13.20 -4.51
C LEU A 351 -11.61 -14.09 -4.68
N LEU A 352 -11.49 -15.23 -5.37
CA LEU A 352 -12.56 -16.24 -5.41
C LEU A 352 -12.78 -16.84 -4.01
N HIS A 353 -11.70 -17.16 -3.29
CA HIS A 353 -11.77 -17.57 -1.88
C HIS A 353 -12.42 -16.50 -1.00
N ALA A 354 -12.14 -15.22 -1.25
CA ALA A 354 -12.77 -14.10 -0.53
C ALA A 354 -14.28 -14.03 -0.77
N CYS A 355 -14.76 -14.37 -1.97
CA CYS A 355 -16.19 -14.49 -2.25
C CYS A 355 -16.82 -15.63 -1.44
N ASP A 356 -16.18 -16.80 -1.41
CA ASP A 356 -16.64 -17.95 -0.63
C ASP A 356 -16.60 -17.68 0.89
N LEU A 357 -15.60 -16.94 1.35
CA LEU A 357 -15.51 -16.42 2.72
C LEU A 357 -16.64 -15.43 3.03
N GLY A 358 -16.95 -14.51 2.11
CA GLY A 358 -18.02 -13.53 2.25
C GLY A 358 -19.37 -14.22 2.44
N GLU A 359 -19.69 -15.17 1.57
CA GLU A 359 -20.89 -15.99 1.65
C GLU A 359 -20.93 -16.82 2.96
N PHE A 360 -19.81 -17.45 3.34
CA PHE A 360 -19.69 -18.18 4.60
C PHE A 360 -19.96 -17.28 5.82
N LYS A 361 -19.39 -16.06 5.84
CA LYS A 361 -19.61 -15.09 6.91
C LYS A 361 -21.08 -14.65 6.99
N GLN A 362 -21.76 -14.47 5.85
CA GLN A 362 -23.19 -14.15 5.86
C GLN A 362 -24.02 -15.27 6.48
N ARG A 363 -23.74 -16.52 6.09
CA ARG A 363 -24.41 -17.69 6.68
C ARG A 363 -24.10 -17.83 8.17
N LEU A 364 -22.86 -17.54 8.57
CA LEU A 364 -22.45 -17.54 9.98
C LEU A 364 -23.20 -16.47 10.79
N ALA A 365 -23.38 -15.28 10.23
CA ALA A 365 -24.15 -14.20 10.86
C ALA A 365 -25.64 -14.55 11.02
N GLN A 366 -26.18 -15.37 10.12
CA GLN A 366 -27.57 -15.84 10.15
C GLN A 366 -27.77 -17.07 11.06
N ALA A 367 -26.71 -17.77 11.45
CA ALA A 367 -26.79 -18.99 12.25
C ALA A 367 -27.14 -18.67 13.72
N GLN A 368 -28.39 -18.94 14.10
CA GLN A 368 -28.92 -18.63 15.44
C GLN A 368 -28.80 -19.80 16.43
N THR A 369 -28.76 -21.03 15.93
CA THR A 369 -28.72 -22.24 16.77
C THR A 369 -27.41 -23.01 16.65
N PRO A 370 -27.08 -23.88 17.63
CA PRO A 370 -25.95 -24.80 17.51
C PRO A 370 -26.03 -25.71 16.28
N ALA A 371 -27.25 -26.11 15.88
CA ALA A 371 -27.48 -26.94 14.70
C ALA A 371 -27.14 -26.18 13.40
N ASP A 372 -27.51 -24.90 13.29
CA ASP A 372 -27.16 -24.05 12.15
C ASP A 372 -25.64 -23.92 12.01
N ARG A 373 -24.94 -23.72 13.13
CA ARG A 373 -23.47 -23.65 13.14
C ARG A 373 -22.83 -24.99 12.77
N GLN A 374 -23.38 -26.10 13.26
CA GLN A 374 -22.90 -27.44 12.90
C GLN A 374 -23.06 -27.73 11.40
N ALA A 375 -24.13 -27.22 10.77
CA ALA A 375 -24.35 -27.35 9.33
C ALA A 375 -23.33 -26.59 8.47
N LEU A 376 -22.59 -25.63 9.04
CA LEU A 376 -21.53 -24.88 8.36
C LEU A 376 -20.15 -25.58 8.38
N ARG A 377 -19.97 -26.62 9.21
CA ARG A 377 -18.70 -27.35 9.33
C ARG A 377 -18.13 -27.87 8.01
N PRO A 378 -18.92 -28.46 7.09
CA PRO A 378 -18.38 -28.90 5.80
C PRO A 378 -17.83 -27.75 4.96
N GLN A 379 -18.50 -26.59 4.95
CA GLN A 379 -18.02 -25.40 4.24
C GLN A 379 -16.73 -24.86 4.86
N ALA A 380 -16.66 -24.81 6.19
CA ALA A 380 -15.43 -24.42 6.91
C ALA A 380 -14.25 -25.35 6.57
N LYS A 381 -14.48 -26.67 6.48
CA LYS A 381 -13.44 -27.64 6.05
C LYS A 381 -12.96 -27.37 4.62
N GLY A 382 -13.87 -27.06 3.70
CA GLY A 382 -13.53 -26.69 2.32
C GLY A 382 -12.66 -25.43 2.26
N LEU A 383 -13.06 -24.37 2.96
CA LEU A 383 -12.29 -23.12 3.06
C LEU A 383 -10.91 -23.35 3.69
N ALA A 384 -10.82 -24.18 4.74
CA ALA A 384 -9.55 -24.54 5.36
C ALA A 384 -8.60 -25.27 4.39
N GLN A 385 -9.12 -26.21 3.59
CA GLN A 385 -8.33 -26.92 2.59
C GLN A 385 -7.83 -25.99 1.49
N ASP A 386 -8.69 -25.11 0.99
CA ASP A 386 -8.31 -24.14 -0.04
C ASP A 386 -7.26 -23.14 0.47
N MET A 387 -7.44 -22.61 1.69
CA MET A 387 -6.48 -21.69 2.31
C MET A 387 -5.10 -22.36 2.54
N ARG A 388 -5.04 -23.65 2.93
CA ARG A 388 -3.76 -24.38 3.02
C ARG A 388 -3.03 -24.42 1.69
N HIS A 389 -3.77 -24.63 0.60
CA HIS A 389 -3.20 -24.65 -0.74
C HIS A 389 -2.73 -23.25 -1.17
N LEU A 390 -3.53 -22.22 -0.91
CA LEU A 390 -3.18 -20.82 -1.17
C LEU A 390 -1.92 -20.39 -0.42
N ILE A 391 -1.80 -20.70 0.87
CA ILE A 391 -0.60 -20.40 1.67
C ILE A 391 0.63 -21.12 1.09
N THR A 392 0.49 -22.39 0.71
CA THR A 392 1.59 -23.16 0.12
C THR A 392 2.09 -22.53 -1.18
N THR A 393 1.14 -22.17 -2.05
CA THR A 393 1.44 -21.55 -3.35
C THR A 393 2.04 -20.16 -3.17
N HIS A 394 1.45 -19.34 -2.28
CA HIS A 394 1.94 -18.00 -1.98
C HIS A 394 3.37 -18.00 -1.43
N ARG A 395 3.73 -18.93 -0.53
CA ARG A 395 5.12 -19.08 -0.05
C ARG A 395 6.10 -19.34 -1.19
N ARG A 396 5.74 -20.19 -2.15
CA ARG A 396 6.59 -20.49 -3.32
C ARG A 396 6.71 -19.28 -4.24
N LEU A 397 5.60 -18.62 -4.56
CA LEU A 397 5.58 -17.42 -5.41
C LEU A 397 6.33 -16.25 -4.78
N TRP A 398 6.19 -16.05 -3.46
CA TRP A 398 6.97 -15.06 -2.73
C TRP A 398 8.46 -15.28 -2.93
N LEU A 399 8.96 -16.50 -2.70
CA LEU A 399 10.39 -16.81 -2.84
C LEU A 399 10.90 -16.75 -4.29
N ALA A 400 10.00 -16.73 -5.28
CA ALA A 400 10.38 -16.52 -6.68
C ALA A 400 10.70 -15.05 -6.99
N ARG A 401 10.20 -14.08 -6.21
CA ARG A 401 10.39 -12.64 -6.42
C ARG A 401 11.16 -11.95 -5.28
N ASN A 402 10.93 -12.41 -4.06
CA ASN A 402 11.30 -11.72 -2.83
C ASN A 402 12.27 -12.56 -1.99
N ARG A 403 13.04 -11.88 -1.14
CA ARG A 403 13.87 -12.54 -0.13
C ARG A 403 12.97 -13.20 0.93
N ILE A 404 13.56 -14.12 1.71
CA ILE A 404 12.84 -14.85 2.76
C ILE A 404 12.23 -13.93 3.85
N GLY A 405 12.87 -12.79 4.12
CA GLY A 405 12.42 -11.86 5.16
C GLY A 405 11.04 -11.29 4.88
N GLY A 406 10.19 -11.24 5.90
CA GLY A 406 8.82 -10.73 5.82
C GLY A 406 7.79 -11.80 5.45
N LEU A 407 8.21 -12.95 4.92
CA LEU A 407 7.29 -14.03 4.55
C LEU A 407 6.61 -14.63 5.79
N ALA A 408 7.42 -15.12 6.74
CA ALA A 408 6.90 -15.82 7.92
C ALA A 408 6.38 -14.83 8.98
N GLU A 409 6.99 -13.65 9.07
CA GLU A 409 6.74 -12.69 10.14
C GLU A 409 5.59 -11.72 9.81
N ARG A 410 5.31 -11.47 8.53
CA ARG A 410 4.35 -10.43 8.10
C ARG A 410 3.33 -10.90 7.09
N SER A 411 3.76 -11.60 6.04
CA SER A 411 2.87 -11.96 4.92
C SER A 411 1.95 -13.14 5.23
N VAL A 412 2.51 -14.25 5.72
CA VAL A 412 1.74 -15.47 6.03
C VAL A 412 0.83 -15.37 7.26
N PRO A 413 1.18 -14.67 8.36
CA PRO A 413 0.36 -14.67 9.58
C PRO A 413 -1.10 -14.28 9.38
N GLY A 414 -1.38 -13.32 8.49
CA GLY A 414 -2.77 -12.93 8.17
C GLY A 414 -3.57 -14.06 7.50
N LEU A 415 -2.93 -14.82 6.61
CA LEU A 415 -3.54 -15.99 5.95
C LEU A 415 -3.71 -17.15 6.94
N GLN A 416 -2.71 -17.37 7.82
CA GLN A 416 -2.77 -18.40 8.85
C GLN A 416 -3.90 -18.13 9.84
N ARG A 417 -4.14 -16.87 10.22
CA ARG A 417 -5.27 -16.48 11.08
C ARG A 417 -6.61 -16.91 10.50
N LEU A 418 -6.83 -16.74 9.19
CA LEU A 418 -8.05 -17.22 8.51
C LEU A 418 -8.14 -18.74 8.57
N LEU A 419 -7.06 -19.44 8.22
CA LEU A 419 -6.99 -20.90 8.29
C LEU A 419 -7.37 -21.43 9.68
N ASP A 420 -6.80 -20.84 10.73
CA ASP A 420 -7.08 -21.24 12.11
C ASP A 420 -8.55 -20.97 12.48
N GLY A 421 -9.13 -19.86 11.99
CA GLY A 421 -10.56 -19.57 12.15
C GLY A 421 -11.45 -20.62 11.48
N TYR A 422 -11.12 -21.05 10.27
CA TYR A 422 -11.84 -22.12 9.59
C TYR A 422 -11.77 -23.44 10.36
N LEU A 423 -10.58 -23.80 10.86
CA LEU A 423 -10.38 -25.03 11.63
C LEU A 423 -11.17 -25.03 12.94
N ARG A 424 -11.18 -23.90 13.68
CA ARG A 424 -12.00 -23.76 14.90
C ARG A 424 -13.49 -23.99 14.68
N ILE A 425 -14.01 -23.56 13.52
CA ILE A 425 -15.44 -23.75 13.20
C ILE A 425 -15.71 -25.16 12.65
N ALA A 426 -14.72 -25.76 11.99
CA ALA A 426 -14.82 -27.09 11.38
C ALA A 426 -14.85 -28.24 12.41
N ASP A 427 -14.16 -28.06 13.54
CA ASP A 427 -14.12 -28.98 14.68
C ASP A 427 -15.40 -28.89 15.53
#